data_AF-A0A0P9ZWL7-F1
#
_entry.id   AF-A0A0P9ZWL7-F1
#
_cell.length_a   1.000
_cell.length_b   1.000
_cell.length_c   1.000
_cell.angle_alpha   90.00
_cell.angle_beta   90.00
_cell.angle_gamma   90.00
#
_symmetry.space_group_name_H-M   'P 1'
#
loop_
_entity.id
_entity.type
_entity.pdbx_description
1 polymer ?
#
loop_
_entity_poly.entity_id
_entity_poly.type
_entity_poly.pdbx_seq_one_letter_code
_entity_poly.pdbx_strand_id
1 'polypeptide(L)'
;MVVGSLPETVLFQADSYMDLFEQIVQSFGKEVTFNIKPKQLAKVEPVVAVNRIQIQLSSMNKEMGGYVLMNFSQPLDDELQAVLVYGRDEARVIELAASAGIHATPALQALRG
;
A
#
# COMPACT_ATOMS: atom_id res chain seq x y z
N MET A 1 -0.76 26.14 -5.69
CA MET A 1 0.08 25.41 -4.71
C MET A 1 -0.36 23.96 -4.78
N VAL A 2 0.34 23.11 -5.53
CA VAL A 2 -0.03 21.69 -5.69
C VAL A 2 0.51 20.96 -4.47
N VAL A 3 -0.29 20.91 -3.41
CA VAL A 3 -0.03 20.02 -2.28
C VAL A 3 -0.67 18.68 -2.64
N GLY A 4 0.15 17.67 -2.93
CA GLY A 4 -0.27 16.27 -2.77
C GLY A 4 -0.92 15.56 -3.96
N SER A 5 -0.36 15.62 -5.15
CA SER A 5 -0.73 14.66 -6.20
C SER A 5 0.24 13.47 -6.20
N LEU A 6 -0.11 12.41 -5.45
CA LEU A 6 0.23 11.06 -5.93
C LEU A 6 -0.44 10.89 -7.31
N PRO A 7 0.16 10.15 -8.26
CA PRO A 7 -0.56 9.70 -9.45
C PRO A 7 -1.85 8.98 -9.03
N GLU A 8 -2.90 9.06 -9.85
CA GLU A 8 -4.27 8.66 -9.48
C GLU A 8 -4.40 7.23 -8.93
N THR A 9 -3.42 6.36 -9.13
CA THR A 9 -3.21 5.10 -8.41
C THR A 9 -1.79 4.63 -8.74
N VAL A 10 -0.97 4.23 -7.76
CA VAL A 10 0.37 3.65 -8.02
C VAL A 10 0.33 2.16 -7.69
N LEU A 11 0.55 1.33 -8.72
CA LEU A 11 0.81 -0.10 -8.59
C LEU A 11 2.28 -0.31 -8.23
N PHE A 12 2.52 -1.10 -7.20
CA PHE A 12 3.85 -1.53 -6.77
C PHE A 12 3.96 -3.04 -6.89
N GLN A 13 5.11 -3.50 -7.38
CA GLN A 13 5.44 -4.92 -7.54
C GLN A 13 6.84 -5.16 -7.01
N ALA A 14 7.00 -6.15 -6.13
CA ALA A 14 8.27 -6.45 -5.48
C ALA A 14 8.36 -7.89 -4.98
N ASP A 15 9.59 -8.41 -4.93
CA ASP A 15 9.88 -9.74 -4.39
C ASP A 15 9.88 -9.81 -2.86
N SER A 16 9.95 -8.65 -2.20
CA SER A 16 10.03 -8.57 -0.73
C SER A 16 9.36 -7.33 -0.15
N TYR A 17 8.96 -7.40 1.13
CA TYR A 17 8.39 -6.25 1.83
C TYR A 17 9.38 -5.09 2.00
N MET A 18 10.69 -5.37 1.97
CA MET A 18 11.72 -4.33 1.97
C MET A 18 11.66 -3.56 0.67
N ASP A 19 11.70 -4.26 -0.47
CA ASP A 19 11.71 -3.65 -1.80
C ASP A 19 10.37 -2.96 -2.09
N LEU A 20 9.26 -3.58 -1.69
CA LEU A 20 7.92 -2.98 -1.78
C LEU A 20 7.88 -1.64 -1.05
N PHE A 21 8.34 -1.60 0.20
CA PHE A 21 8.32 -0.37 0.98
C PHE A 21 9.31 0.68 0.47
N GLU A 22 10.45 0.25 -0.09
CA GLU A 22 11.39 1.16 -0.74
C GLU A 22 10.74 1.85 -1.95
N GLN A 23 10.06 1.11 -2.83
CA GLN A 23 9.32 1.70 -3.95
C GLN A 23 8.22 2.66 -3.47
N ILE A 24 7.47 2.28 -2.41
CA ILE A 24 6.48 3.16 -1.79
C ILE A 24 7.15 4.47 -1.35
N VAL A 25 8.22 4.43 -0.57
CA VAL A 25 8.93 5.64 -0.11
C VAL A 25 9.40 6.50 -1.29
N GLN A 26 9.94 5.89 -2.34
CA GLN A 26 10.40 6.58 -3.55
C GLN A 26 9.26 7.24 -4.34
N SER A 27 8.03 6.74 -4.24
CA SER A 27 6.85 7.35 -4.87
C SER A 27 6.43 8.67 -4.20
N PHE A 28 6.86 8.93 -2.97
CA PHE A 28 6.62 10.19 -2.27
C PHE A 28 7.76 11.19 -2.53
N GLY A 29 7.44 12.48 -2.49
CA GLY A 29 8.45 13.54 -2.59
C GLY A 29 9.47 13.48 -1.45
N LYS A 30 10.70 13.95 -1.69
CA LYS A 30 11.82 13.93 -0.72
C LYS A 30 11.55 14.63 0.61
N GLU A 31 10.52 15.48 0.67
CA GLU A 31 10.11 16.20 1.88
C GLU A 31 9.25 15.34 2.82
N VAL A 32 8.77 14.20 2.35
CA VAL A 32 7.93 13.30 3.14
C VAL A 32 8.81 12.41 4.01
N THR A 33 8.66 12.55 5.33
CA THR A 33 9.40 11.74 6.29
C THR A 33 8.64 10.46 6.64
N PHE A 34 9.35 9.32 6.58
CA PHE A 34 8.87 8.03 7.04
C PHE A 34 9.57 7.64 8.35
N ASN A 35 8.81 7.12 9.32
CA ASN A 35 9.36 6.76 10.64
C ASN A 35 10.00 5.37 10.67
N ILE A 36 9.71 4.53 9.67
CA ILE A 36 10.33 3.22 9.47
C ILE A 36 11.19 3.24 8.21
N LYS A 37 12.23 2.39 8.16
CA LYS A 37 13.14 2.22 7.02
C LYS A 37 12.94 0.85 6.36
N PRO A 38 13.08 0.72 5.03
CA PRO A 38 12.96 -0.56 4.30
C PRO A 38 13.71 -1.71 4.95
N LYS A 39 14.98 -1.50 5.32
CA LYS A 39 15.82 -2.51 5.98
C LYS A 39 15.24 -3.11 7.27
N GLN A 40 14.32 -2.42 7.94
CA GLN A 40 13.65 -2.93 9.15
C GLN A 40 12.58 -3.99 8.85
N LEU A 41 12.30 -4.24 7.56
CA LEU A 41 11.31 -5.21 7.08
C LEU A 41 11.94 -6.48 6.51
N ALA A 42 13.27 -6.53 6.29
CA ALA A 42 13.95 -7.62 5.58
C ALA A 42 13.85 -9.02 6.22
N LYS A 43 13.51 -9.11 7.51
CA LYS A 43 13.44 -10.38 8.27
C LYS A 43 12.25 -10.44 9.22
N VAL A 44 11.20 -9.68 8.93
CA VAL A 44 10.00 -9.67 9.76
C VAL A 44 8.91 -10.49 9.08
N GLU A 45 8.07 -11.15 9.88
CA GLU A 45 6.94 -11.91 9.37
C GLU A 45 6.04 -11.05 8.46
N PRO A 46 5.47 -11.60 7.37
CA PRO A 46 4.65 -10.87 6.40
C PRO A 46 3.60 -9.95 7.04
N VAL A 47 2.79 -10.50 7.96
CA VAL A 47 1.74 -9.75 8.65
C VAL A 47 2.29 -8.59 9.48
N VAL A 48 3.49 -8.74 10.06
CA VAL A 48 4.17 -7.70 10.84
C VAL A 48 4.73 -6.62 9.90
N ALA A 49 5.29 -7.02 8.76
CA ALA A 49 5.79 -6.10 7.74
C ALA A 49 4.67 -5.18 7.25
N VAL A 50 3.58 -5.78 6.76
CA VAL A 50 2.43 -5.05 6.21
C VAL A 50 1.76 -4.20 7.28
N ASN A 51 1.65 -4.68 8.53
CA ASN A 51 1.09 -3.88 9.61
C ASN A 51 1.93 -2.61 9.89
N ARG A 52 3.26 -2.71 9.87
CA ARG A 52 4.14 -1.54 10.04
C ARG A 52 4.01 -0.54 8.89
N ILE A 53 3.98 -1.03 7.65
CA ILE A 53 3.76 -0.21 6.46
C ILE A 53 2.40 0.50 6.58
N GLN A 54 1.33 -0.25 6.88
CA GLN A 54 -0.02 0.29 6.97
C GLN A 54 -0.15 1.33 8.08
N ILE A 55 0.44 1.13 9.26
CA ILE A 55 0.44 2.15 10.34
C ILE A 55 1.11 3.45 9.86
N GLN A 56 2.25 3.34 9.18
CA GLN A 56 2.95 4.51 8.65
C GLN A 56 2.08 5.24 7.61
N LEU A 57 1.49 4.51 6.67
CA LEU A 57 0.63 5.03 5.60
C LEU A 57 -0.67 5.68 6.12
N SER A 58 -1.34 5.07 7.10
CA SER A 58 -2.56 5.63 7.72
C SER A 58 -2.30 6.92 8.51
N SER A 59 -1.07 7.13 8.98
CA SER A 59 -0.71 8.35 9.73
C SER A 59 -0.52 9.58 8.84
N MET A 60 -0.28 9.37 7.54
CA MET A 60 -0.02 10.40 6.55
C MET A 60 -1.34 10.95 6.00
N ASN A 61 -1.37 12.19 5.49
CA ASN A 61 -2.52 12.79 4.81
C ASN A 61 -3.89 12.50 5.48
N LYS A 62 -4.01 12.82 6.77
CA LYS A 62 -5.18 12.48 7.61
C LYS A 62 -6.50 13.05 7.09
N GLU A 63 -6.46 14.19 6.41
CA GLU A 63 -7.65 14.82 5.79
C GLU A 63 -8.29 13.92 4.73
N MET A 64 -7.52 13.00 4.14
CA MET A 64 -7.96 12.05 3.12
C MET A 64 -8.25 10.65 3.71
N GLY A 65 -8.24 10.51 5.05
CA GLY A 65 -8.32 9.22 5.74
C GLY A 65 -6.99 8.44 5.77
N GLY A 66 -5.90 9.10 5.38
CA GLY A 66 -4.59 8.50 5.16
C GLY A 66 -4.54 7.56 3.98
N TYR A 67 -3.48 6.76 3.90
CA TYR A 67 -3.31 5.81 2.81
C TYR A 67 -3.57 4.37 3.24
N VAL A 68 -4.14 3.58 2.33
CA VAL A 68 -4.39 2.15 2.48
C VAL A 68 -3.62 1.42 1.40
N LEU A 69 -2.90 0.38 1.80
CA LEU A 69 -2.23 -0.52 0.89
C LEU A 69 -3.22 -1.64 0.54
N MET A 70 -3.67 -1.68 -0.71
CA MET A 70 -4.60 -2.67 -1.24
C MET A 70 -3.83 -3.78 -1.91
N ASN A 71 -4.18 -5.04 -1.61
CA ASN A 71 -3.72 -6.21 -2.36
C ASN A 71 -4.76 -6.54 -3.43
N PHE A 72 -4.30 -6.70 -4.67
CA PHE A 72 -5.12 -7.19 -5.78
C PHE A 72 -4.64 -8.59 -6.11
N SER A 73 -5.51 -9.60 -5.98
CA SER A 73 -5.09 -10.97 -6.29
C SER A 73 -5.44 -11.35 -7.73
N GLN A 74 -4.45 -11.89 -8.43
CA GLN A 74 -4.65 -12.82 -9.53
C GLN A 74 -4.15 -14.21 -9.12
N PRO A 75 -4.68 -15.31 -9.69
CA PRO A 75 -4.38 -16.67 -9.21
C PRO A 75 -2.92 -17.16 -9.40
N LEU A 76 -2.01 -16.33 -9.90
CA LEU A 76 -0.72 -16.77 -10.46
C LEU A 76 0.50 -15.89 -10.12
N ASP A 77 0.39 -14.85 -9.27
CA ASP A 77 1.54 -14.00 -8.96
C ASP A 77 2.29 -14.49 -7.71
N ASP A 78 3.57 -14.84 -7.91
CA ASP A 78 4.56 -15.11 -6.85
C ASP A 78 5.12 -13.80 -6.24
N GLU A 79 4.88 -12.66 -6.89
CA GLU A 79 5.35 -11.33 -6.48
C GLU A 79 4.30 -10.58 -5.62
N LEU A 80 4.77 -9.73 -4.70
CA LEU A 80 3.87 -8.85 -3.95
C LEU A 80 3.32 -7.76 -4.88
N GLN A 81 2.03 -7.81 -5.17
CA GLN A 81 1.32 -6.77 -5.90
C GLN A 81 0.48 -5.92 -4.96
N ALA A 82 0.72 -4.61 -4.93
CA ALA A 82 -0.06 -3.72 -4.08
C ALA A 82 -0.34 -2.37 -4.72
N VAL A 83 -1.47 -1.81 -4.36
CA VAL A 83 -1.94 -0.51 -4.83
C VAL A 83 -2.10 0.44 -3.66
N LEU A 84 -1.53 1.63 -3.77
CA LEU A 84 -1.70 2.67 -2.75
C LEU A 84 -2.91 3.54 -3.09
N VAL A 85 -3.87 3.61 -2.17
CA VAL A 85 -5.09 4.42 -2.32
C VAL A 85 -5.30 5.30 -1.10
N TYR A 86 -6.10 6.36 -1.23
CA TYR A 86 -6.59 7.09 -0.05
C TYR A 86 -7.61 6.24 0.71
N GLY A 87 -7.60 6.32 2.04
CA GLY A 87 -8.54 5.59 2.90
C GLY A 87 -10.00 5.95 2.61
N ARG A 88 -10.29 7.21 2.28
CA ARG A 88 -11.63 7.63 1.85
C ARG A 88 -12.10 6.98 0.54
N ASP A 89 -11.16 6.54 -0.30
CA ASP A 89 -11.40 5.94 -1.60
C ASP A 89 -11.43 4.40 -1.53
N GLU A 90 -11.12 3.79 -0.38
CA GLU A 90 -11.04 2.33 -0.20
C GLU A 90 -12.31 1.61 -0.67
N ALA A 91 -13.48 2.00 -0.15
CA ALA A 91 -14.75 1.36 -0.50
C ALA A 91 -15.06 1.46 -2.00
N ARG A 92 -14.78 2.62 -2.60
CA ARG A 92 -14.96 2.86 -4.04
C ARG A 92 -14.04 1.99 -4.87
N VAL A 93 -12.79 1.80 -4.45
CA VAL A 93 -11.81 0.96 -5.14
C VAL A 93 -12.21 -0.51 -5.09
N ILE A 94 -12.71 -0.99 -3.94
CA ILE A 94 -13.21 -2.36 -3.81
C ILE A 94 -14.39 -2.61 -4.76
N GLU A 95 -15.35 -1.68 -4.82
CA GLU A 95 -16.50 -1.77 -5.73
C GLU A 95 -16.07 -1.78 -7.20
N LEU A 96 -15.15 -0.90 -7.60
CA LEU A 96 -14.64 -0.84 -8.96
C LEU A 96 -13.87 -2.11 -9.34
N ALA A 97 -13.01 -2.62 -8.44
CA ALA A 97 -12.29 -3.87 -8.66
C ALA A 97 -13.26 -5.04 -8.85
N ALA A 98 -14.28 -5.16 -8.00
CA ALA A 98 -15.32 -6.18 -8.13
C ALA A 98 -16.07 -6.09 -9.47
N SER A 99 -16.38 -4.88 -9.94
CA SER A 99 -17.02 -4.66 -11.26
C SER A 99 -16.15 -5.10 -12.44
N ALA A 100 -14.82 -5.09 -12.27
CA ALA A 100 -13.85 -5.55 -13.25
C ALA A 100 -13.47 -7.04 -13.09
N GLY A 101 -14.08 -7.77 -12.14
CA GLY A 101 -13.74 -9.15 -11.83
C GLY A 101 -12.39 -9.31 -11.10
N ILE A 102 -11.87 -8.24 -10.51
CA ILE A 102 -10.62 -8.22 -9.73
C ILE A 102 -10.96 -8.30 -8.25
N HIS A 103 -10.32 -9.21 -7.52
CA HIS A 103 -10.43 -9.24 -6.08
C HIS A 103 -9.47 -8.23 -5.46
N ALA A 104 -10.02 -7.22 -4.77
CA ALA A 104 -9.26 -6.22 -4.04
C ALA A 104 -9.61 -6.26 -2.55
N THR A 105 -8.60 -6.20 -1.71
CA THR A 105 -8.76 -6.18 -0.25
C THR A 105 -7.60 -5.43 0.40
N PRO A 106 -7.76 -4.77 1.55
CA PRO A 106 -6.61 -4.23 2.28
C PRO A 106 -5.55 -5.31 2.52
N ALA A 107 -4.29 -5.03 2.20
CA ALA A 107 -3.20 -6.01 2.25
C ALA A 107 -3.02 -6.62 3.65
N LEU A 108 -3.25 -5.82 4.70
CA LEU A 108 -3.19 -6.32 6.08
C LEU A 108 -4.33 -7.31 6.39
N GLN A 109 -5.52 -7.08 5.83
CA GLN A 109 -6.66 -7.98 5.99
C GLN A 109 -6.44 -9.27 5.20
N ALA A 110 -5.90 -9.17 3.98
CA ALA A 110 -5.56 -10.32 3.14
C ALA A 110 -4.62 -11.32 3.84
N LEU A 111 -3.71 -10.83 4.70
CA LEU A 111 -2.77 -11.67 5.45
C LEU A 111 -3.32 -12.21 6.77
N ARG A 112 -4.49 -11.75 7.22
CA ARG A 112 -5.12 -12.15 8.49
C ARG A 112 -6.28 -13.13 8.31
N GLY A 113 -6.85 -13.21 7.11
CA GLY A 113 -7.86 -14.20 6.72
C GLY A 113 -7.22 -15.47 6.18
#